data_AF-A0ABD5J714-F1
#
_entry.id   AF-A0ABD5J714-F1
#
_cell.length_a   1.000
_cell.length_b   1.000
_cell.length_c   1.000
_cell.angle_alpha   90.00
_cell.angle_beta   90.00
_cell.angle_gamma   90.00
#
_symmetry.space_group_name_H-M   'P 1'
#
loop_
_entity.id
_entity.type
_entity.pdbx_description
1 polymer ?
#
loop_
_entity_poly.entity_id
_entity_poly.type
_entity_poly.pdbx_seq_one_letter_code
_entity_poly.pdbx_strand_id
1 'polypeptide(L)'
;MCAVPAPGRRWTAGLRNEESTVRRDLGTRMGAMPARARRGERIALEEVVRDTAGRRVRLGSDDSIASAAPTLVKDGRIAVDAAAEGTLDPENLSFGYAWSNVRQPRTMAGLDAKGRLILATVDGRQPGVSEGFTLEEAARLMRSPGAVQALNLDGGGSTAMAVNGKLANITSDATGERAVGDTVQVLPWREPYRHR
;
A
#
# COMPACT_ATOMS: atom_id res chain seq x y z
N MET A 1 -4.60 8.76 29.86
CA MET A 1 -4.86 7.61 30.76
C MET A 1 -4.85 8.12 32.18
N CYS A 2 -5.97 8.01 32.89
CA CYS A 2 -6.11 7.94 34.36
C CYS A 2 -7.61 7.98 34.69
N ALA A 3 -8.08 6.98 35.43
CA ALA A 3 -9.34 7.03 36.14
C ALA A 3 -9.07 6.50 37.56
N VAL A 4 -9.53 7.25 38.56
CA VAL A 4 -9.51 6.83 39.97
C VAL A 4 -10.82 6.05 40.25
N PRO A 5 -10.76 4.88 40.92
CA PRO A 5 -11.90 3.96 41.02
C PRO A 5 -12.77 4.20 42.27
N ALA A 6 -14.01 3.71 42.22
CA ALA A 6 -14.82 3.38 43.40
C ALA A 6 -14.64 1.88 43.75
N PRO A 7 -14.81 1.49 45.03
CA PRO A 7 -13.99 0.45 45.65
C PRO A 7 -14.46 -0.98 45.38
N GLY A 8 -13.49 -1.88 45.24
CA GLY A 8 -13.72 -3.34 45.31
C GLY A 8 -13.56 -4.14 44.01
N ARG A 9 -13.25 -3.52 42.85
CA ARG A 9 -12.95 -4.26 41.61
C ARG A 9 -11.66 -3.76 40.96
N ARG A 10 -10.64 -4.63 40.87
CA ARG A 10 -9.47 -4.43 40.01
C ARG A 10 -9.87 -4.72 38.56
N TRP A 11 -9.66 -3.76 37.67
CA TRP A 11 -9.59 -4.03 36.23
C TRP A 11 -8.25 -3.59 35.68
N THR A 12 -7.61 -4.51 34.98
CA THR A 12 -6.38 -4.36 34.21
C THR A 12 -6.64 -3.53 32.96
N ALA A 13 -5.69 -2.65 32.64
CA ALA A 13 -5.73 -1.86 31.42
C ALA A 13 -5.60 -2.77 30.18
N GLY A 14 -6.43 -2.50 29.17
CA GLY A 14 -6.26 -3.00 27.80
C GLY A 14 -6.71 -4.44 27.57
N LEU A 15 -7.99 -4.64 27.26
CA LEU A 15 -8.45 -5.82 26.55
C LEU A 15 -9.41 -5.40 25.43
N ARG A 16 -9.05 -5.79 24.20
CA ARG A 16 -9.83 -5.65 22.96
C ARG A 16 -11.00 -6.64 22.99
N ASN A 17 -12.15 -6.26 22.46
CA ASN A 17 -13.12 -7.19 21.88
C ASN A 17 -13.03 -7.11 20.34
N GLU A 18 -13.36 -8.20 19.64
CA GLU A 18 -13.10 -8.40 18.20
C GLU A 18 -13.77 -7.36 17.26
N GLU A 19 -14.73 -6.57 17.75
CA GLU A 19 -15.43 -5.52 16.99
C GLU A 19 -15.10 -4.09 17.46
N SER A 20 -14.04 -3.88 18.25
CA SER A 20 -13.67 -2.55 18.74
C SER A 20 -12.63 -1.82 17.88
N THR A 21 -12.93 -0.57 17.55
CA THR A 21 -11.95 0.38 16.97
C THR A 21 -11.36 1.28 18.06
N VAL A 22 -10.05 1.55 17.97
CA VAL A 22 -9.36 2.52 18.84
C VAL A 22 -9.07 3.78 18.03
N ARG A 23 -9.56 4.93 18.50
CA ARG A 23 -9.21 6.25 17.95
C ARG A 23 -8.02 6.85 18.70
N ARG A 24 -7.05 7.39 17.96
CA ARG A 24 -5.93 8.18 18.48
C ARG A 24 -5.92 9.53 17.78
N ASP A 25 -5.84 10.63 18.52
CA ASP A 25 -5.76 11.99 17.97
C ASP A 25 -4.39 12.63 18.30
N LEU A 26 -3.87 13.50 17.41
CA LEU A 26 -2.61 14.22 17.56
C LEU A 26 -2.80 15.73 17.30
N GLY A 27 -1.95 16.59 17.86
CA GLY A 27 -1.93 18.03 17.59
C GLY A 27 -3.11 18.82 18.17
N THR A 28 -3.57 19.87 17.49
CA THR A 28 -4.71 20.72 17.93
C THR A 28 -6.02 19.95 18.08
N ARG A 29 -6.13 18.76 17.46
CA ARG A 29 -7.25 17.83 17.66
C ARG A 29 -7.26 17.14 19.03
N MET A 30 -6.17 17.20 19.78
CA MET A 30 -6.11 16.73 21.17
C MET A 30 -6.90 17.67 22.09
N GLY A 31 -6.96 18.97 21.77
CA GLY A 31 -7.81 19.97 22.44
C GLY A 31 -9.22 20.08 21.86
N ALA A 32 -9.41 19.61 20.61
CA ALA A 32 -10.70 19.45 19.96
C ALA A 32 -11.28 18.02 20.06
N MET A 33 -10.77 17.21 21.00
CA MET A 33 -11.70 16.31 21.70
C MET A 33 -12.85 17.21 22.13
N PRO A 34 -14.12 16.82 21.94
CA PRO A 34 -15.07 17.37 22.86
C PRO A 34 -14.55 16.95 24.23
N ALA A 35 -14.44 17.87 25.17
CA ALA A 35 -14.41 17.57 26.60
C ALA A 35 -15.68 16.80 27.06
N ARG A 36 -16.25 15.93 26.21
CA ARG A 36 -17.60 15.39 26.23
C ARG A 36 -17.75 13.98 25.62
N ALA A 37 -16.72 13.31 25.08
CA ALA A 37 -16.89 11.91 24.70
C ALA A 37 -17.12 11.08 25.97
N ARG A 38 -18.38 10.77 26.27
CA ARG A 38 -18.78 10.08 27.50
C ARG A 38 -18.73 8.59 27.30
N ARG A 39 -18.39 7.86 28.36
CA ARG A 39 -18.53 6.39 28.37
C ARG A 39 -19.97 6.04 28.00
N GLY A 40 -20.14 5.19 26.99
CA GLY A 40 -21.45 4.78 26.47
C GLY A 40 -22.05 5.70 25.40
N GLU A 41 -21.36 6.79 25.03
CA GLU A 41 -21.74 7.61 23.89
C GLU A 41 -21.58 6.83 22.58
N ARG A 42 -22.60 6.91 21.72
CA ARG A 42 -22.54 6.34 20.37
C ARG A 42 -21.85 7.33 19.44
N ILE A 43 -20.77 6.90 18.83
CA ILE A 43 -20.05 7.67 17.82
C ILE A 43 -20.40 7.05 16.46
N ALA A 44 -20.95 7.87 15.57
CA ALA A 44 -21.14 7.48 14.17
C ALA A 44 -19.84 7.70 13.40
N LEU A 45 -19.44 6.70 12.61
CA LEU A 45 -18.33 6.77 11.67
C LEU A 45 -18.90 6.72 10.27
N GLU A 46 -18.58 7.69 9.43
CA GLU A 46 -18.83 7.63 8.00
C GLU A 46 -17.49 7.50 7.28
N GLU A 47 -17.36 6.45 6.48
CA GLU A 47 -16.23 6.27 5.57
C GLU A 47 -16.63 6.71 4.16
N VAL A 48 -15.78 7.53 3.55
CA VAL A 48 -16.00 8.07 2.22
C VAL A 48 -14.72 7.94 1.41
N VAL A 49 -14.72 7.02 0.44
CA VAL A 49 -13.68 6.90 -0.57
C VAL A 49 -14.04 7.78 -1.77
N ARG A 50 -13.06 8.49 -2.31
CA ARG A 50 -13.22 9.36 -3.49
C ARG A 50 -12.17 9.04 -4.52
N ASP A 51 -12.54 9.15 -5.80
CA ASP A 51 -11.59 9.08 -6.90
C ASP A 51 -10.84 10.41 -7.10
N THR A 52 -9.95 10.44 -8.08
CA THR A 52 -9.14 11.62 -8.42
C THR A 52 -9.97 12.80 -8.95
N ALA A 53 -11.22 12.58 -9.37
CA ALA A 53 -12.16 13.63 -9.74
C ALA A 53 -13.04 14.08 -8.55
N GLY A 54 -12.80 13.56 -7.35
CA GLY A 54 -13.55 13.86 -6.13
C GLY A 54 -14.90 13.14 -6.02
N ARG A 55 -15.23 12.26 -6.97
CA ARG A 55 -16.49 11.51 -6.98
C ARG A 55 -16.43 10.41 -5.93
N ARG A 56 -17.55 10.21 -5.20
CA ARG A 56 -17.64 9.14 -4.19
C ARG A 56 -17.59 7.78 -4.89
N VAL A 57 -16.68 6.92 -4.44
CA VAL A 57 -16.59 5.51 -4.83
C VAL A 57 -17.31 4.70 -3.77
N ARG A 58 -18.20 3.79 -4.19
CA ARG A 58 -18.83 2.81 -3.32
C ARG A 58 -18.08 1.50 -3.47
N LEU A 59 -17.59 0.95 -2.36
CA LEU A 59 -16.92 -0.35 -2.33
C LEU A 59 -17.92 -1.42 -1.89
N GLY A 60 -17.96 -2.52 -2.63
CA GLY A 60 -18.67 -3.75 -2.26
C GLY A 60 -17.84 -4.61 -1.30
N SER A 61 -18.41 -5.75 -0.88
CA SER A 61 -17.73 -6.73 -0.03
C SER A 61 -16.51 -7.38 -0.68
N ASP A 62 -16.47 -7.38 -2.01
CA ASP A 62 -15.46 -8.07 -2.81
C ASP A 62 -14.40 -7.10 -3.36
N ASP A 63 -14.56 -5.79 -3.10
CA ASP A 63 -13.61 -4.77 -3.51
C ASP A 63 -12.47 -4.66 -2.51
N SER A 64 -11.25 -4.51 -3.03
CA SER A 64 -10.05 -4.27 -2.22
C SER A 64 -9.29 -3.07 -2.76
N ILE A 65 -8.69 -2.30 -1.86
CA ILE A 65 -7.84 -1.16 -2.21
C ILE A 65 -6.47 -1.38 -1.58
N ALA A 66 -5.43 -1.22 -2.40
CA ALA A 66 -4.06 -1.08 -1.94
C ALA A 66 -3.55 0.31 -2.34
N SER A 67 -2.84 0.98 -1.44
CA SER A 67 -2.21 2.26 -1.71
C SER A 67 -0.74 2.06 -2.03
N ALA A 68 -0.26 2.69 -3.09
CA ALA A 68 1.14 2.67 -3.48
C ALA A 68 1.46 3.88 -4.37
N ALA A 69 2.74 4.11 -4.65
CA ALA A 69 3.21 5.26 -5.39
C ALA A 69 4.63 5.02 -5.99
N PRO A 70 5.03 5.83 -6.99
CA PRO A 70 4.20 6.76 -7.76
C PRO A 70 3.51 6.07 -8.95
N THR A 71 2.67 6.83 -9.64
CA THR A 71 2.13 6.48 -10.95
C THR A 71 3.29 6.34 -11.94
N LEU A 72 3.28 5.27 -12.74
CA LEU A 72 4.29 4.99 -13.75
C LEU A 72 3.77 5.31 -15.15
N VAL A 73 2.56 4.84 -15.45
CA VAL A 73 1.90 5.01 -16.74
C VAL A 73 0.48 5.49 -16.51
N LYS A 74 0.07 6.52 -17.25
CA LYS A 74 -1.28 7.05 -17.28
C LYS A 74 -1.70 7.31 -18.71
N ASP A 75 -2.87 6.78 -19.09
CA ASP A 75 -3.43 6.89 -20.43
C ASP A 75 -2.44 6.46 -21.53
N GLY A 76 -1.69 5.39 -21.26
CA GLY A 76 -0.67 4.83 -22.17
C GLY A 76 0.63 5.63 -22.27
N ARG A 77 0.79 6.70 -21.48
CA ARG A 77 1.98 7.56 -21.47
C ARG A 77 2.72 7.40 -20.16
N ILE A 78 4.05 7.50 -20.21
CA ILE A 78 4.86 7.59 -18.98
C ILE A 78 4.44 8.88 -18.26
N ALA A 79 4.15 8.74 -16.96
CA ALA A 79 3.55 9.79 -16.14
C ALA A 79 4.15 9.82 -14.73
N VAL A 80 5.46 9.57 -14.63
CA VAL A 80 6.17 9.57 -13.35
C VAL A 80 6.30 11.00 -12.83
N ASP A 81 5.63 11.30 -11.73
CA ASP A 81 5.80 12.55 -10.99
C ASP A 81 5.98 12.25 -9.49
N ALA A 82 7.16 11.72 -9.17
CA ALA A 82 7.51 11.31 -7.81
C ALA A 82 7.44 12.44 -6.79
N ALA A 83 7.64 13.70 -7.21
CA ALA A 83 7.57 14.85 -6.32
C ALA A 83 6.13 15.22 -6.00
N ALA A 84 5.26 15.32 -7.02
CA ALA A 84 3.84 15.60 -6.81
C ALA A 84 3.13 14.48 -6.03
N GLU A 85 3.57 13.23 -6.18
CA GLU A 85 3.04 12.07 -5.46
C GLU A 85 3.72 11.84 -4.09
N GLY A 86 4.62 12.73 -3.67
CA GLY A 86 5.21 12.73 -2.32
C GLY A 86 6.21 11.60 -2.05
N THR A 87 6.69 10.90 -3.08
CA THR A 87 7.75 9.88 -2.96
C THR A 87 9.16 10.47 -3.10
N LEU A 88 9.24 11.73 -3.54
CA LEU A 88 10.47 12.52 -3.64
C LEU A 88 10.22 13.90 -3.00
N ASP A 89 11.12 14.31 -2.12
CA ASP A 89 11.21 15.71 -1.71
C ASP A 89 12.16 16.44 -2.68
N PRO A 90 11.67 17.40 -3.48
CA PRO A 90 12.50 18.10 -4.46
C PRO A 90 13.56 19.00 -3.81
N GLU A 91 13.38 19.37 -2.54
CA GLU A 91 14.32 20.22 -1.79
C GLU A 91 15.35 19.39 -1.01
N ASN A 92 15.16 18.06 -0.96
CA ASN A 92 16.00 17.16 -0.18
C ASN A 92 16.35 15.88 -0.96
N LEU A 93 17.55 15.88 -1.57
CA LEU A 93 18.10 14.76 -2.36
C LEU A 93 18.56 13.56 -1.50
N SER A 94 17.98 13.37 -0.32
CA SER A 94 18.25 12.22 0.54
C SER A 94 17.52 10.96 0.07
N PHE A 95 16.85 10.24 0.98
CA PHE A 95 16.26 8.94 0.71
C PHE A 95 15.31 8.93 -0.50
N GLY A 96 14.43 9.92 -0.63
CA GLY A 96 13.45 9.98 -1.73
C GLY A 96 14.11 10.07 -3.11
N TYR A 97 15.24 10.78 -3.23
CA TYR A 97 15.99 10.88 -4.48
C TYR A 97 16.68 9.57 -4.84
N ALA A 98 17.38 8.96 -3.88
CA ALA A 98 18.01 7.66 -4.08
C ALA A 98 16.98 6.56 -4.41
N TRP A 99 15.80 6.61 -3.78
CA TRP A 99 14.73 5.66 -4.04
C TRP A 99 14.08 5.88 -5.42
N SER A 100 13.92 7.12 -5.87
CA SER A 100 13.24 7.43 -7.15
C SER A 100 14.16 7.29 -8.37
N ASN A 101 15.38 7.81 -8.27
CA ASN A 101 16.28 8.04 -9.41
C ASN A 101 17.44 7.07 -9.51
N VAL A 102 17.71 6.26 -8.48
CA VAL A 102 18.70 5.18 -8.55
C VAL A 102 17.98 3.87 -8.85
N ARG A 103 18.70 2.95 -9.50
CA ARG A 103 18.22 1.60 -9.77
C ARG A 103 17.97 0.85 -8.47
N GLN A 104 16.78 0.29 -8.34
CA GLN A 104 16.34 -0.49 -7.18
C GLN A 104 15.57 -1.72 -7.68
N PRO A 105 15.46 -2.78 -6.85
CA PRO A 105 14.42 -3.78 -7.06
C PRO A 105 13.05 -3.10 -7.05
N ARG A 106 12.16 -3.48 -7.97
CA ARG A 106 10.82 -2.87 -8.13
C ARG A 106 9.74 -3.94 -8.17
N THR A 107 8.61 -3.62 -7.58
CA THR A 107 7.34 -4.33 -7.77
C THR A 107 6.36 -3.38 -8.43
N MET A 108 5.61 -3.83 -9.43
CA MET A 108 4.72 -2.98 -10.22
C MET A 108 3.41 -3.70 -10.52
N ALA A 109 2.34 -2.91 -10.61
CA ALA A 109 1.04 -3.37 -11.06
C ALA A 109 0.49 -2.43 -12.13
N GLY A 110 -0.23 -2.98 -13.10
CA GLY A 110 -0.86 -2.18 -14.15
C GLY A 110 -1.98 -2.93 -14.87
N LEU A 111 -2.69 -2.18 -15.71
CA LEU A 111 -3.76 -2.68 -16.55
C LEU A 111 -3.45 -2.33 -18.01
N ASP A 112 -3.69 -3.27 -18.91
CA ASP A 112 -3.68 -2.98 -20.34
C ASP A 112 -5.03 -2.40 -20.82
N ALA A 113 -5.11 -2.05 -22.10
CA ALA A 113 -6.33 -1.50 -22.71
C ALA A 113 -7.53 -2.47 -22.71
N LYS A 114 -7.30 -3.76 -22.44
CA LYS A 114 -8.34 -4.80 -22.32
C LYS A 114 -8.74 -5.05 -20.87
N GLY A 115 -8.18 -4.32 -19.91
CA GLY A 115 -8.42 -4.51 -18.48
C GLY A 115 -7.71 -5.72 -17.88
N ARG A 116 -6.71 -6.30 -18.56
CA ARG A 116 -5.92 -7.41 -18.02
C ARG A 116 -4.88 -6.88 -17.04
N LEU A 117 -4.78 -7.55 -15.90
CA LEU A 117 -3.77 -7.27 -14.88
C LEU A 117 -2.37 -7.66 -15.35
N ILE A 118 -1.42 -6.77 -15.14
CA ILE A 118 0.01 -6.98 -15.33
C ILE A 118 0.65 -6.81 -13.95
N LEU A 119 1.31 -7.85 -13.46
CA LEU A 119 2.17 -7.80 -12.28
C LEU A 119 3.60 -8.07 -12.72
N ALA A 120 4.53 -7.24 -12.26
CA ALA A 120 5.93 -7.36 -12.63
C ALA A 120 6.84 -7.10 -11.42
N THR A 121 7.89 -7.89 -11.32
CA THR A 121 9.02 -7.65 -10.41
C THR A 121 10.31 -7.51 -11.21
N VAL A 122 11.18 -6.63 -10.74
CA VAL A 122 12.54 -6.47 -11.26
C VAL A 122 13.49 -6.65 -10.09
N ASP A 123 14.38 -7.63 -10.18
CA ASP A 123 15.44 -7.83 -9.21
C ASP A 123 16.42 -6.65 -9.24
N GLY A 124 17.12 -6.39 -8.15
CA GLY A 124 18.08 -5.29 -8.09
C GLY A 124 19.07 -5.42 -6.94
N ARG A 125 20.04 -4.50 -6.90
CA ARG A 125 21.16 -4.52 -5.93
C ARG A 125 22.00 -5.80 -5.99
N GLN A 126 22.09 -6.42 -7.16
CA GLN A 126 22.88 -7.61 -7.41
C GLN A 126 23.90 -7.31 -8.51
N PRO A 127 25.07 -6.76 -8.16
CA PRO A 127 26.07 -6.33 -9.14
C PRO A 127 26.41 -7.44 -10.14
N GLY A 128 26.29 -7.14 -11.44
CA GLY A 128 26.57 -8.09 -12.51
C GLY A 128 25.50 -9.16 -12.75
N VAL A 129 24.39 -9.15 -12.00
CA VAL A 129 23.23 -10.04 -12.20
C VAL A 129 21.98 -9.21 -12.52
N SER A 130 21.59 -8.33 -11.60
CA SER A 130 20.53 -7.35 -11.82
C SER A 130 20.77 -6.10 -10.99
N GLU A 131 20.94 -4.97 -11.68
CA GLU A 131 21.13 -3.68 -11.04
C GLU A 131 19.80 -3.10 -10.50
N GLY A 132 18.66 -3.58 -11.00
CA GLY A 132 17.34 -2.99 -10.75
C GLY A 132 17.02 -1.85 -11.71
N PHE A 133 15.87 -1.21 -11.51
CA PHE A 133 15.38 -0.11 -12.35
C PHE A 133 15.14 1.17 -11.56
N THR A 134 15.40 2.30 -12.22
CA THR A 134 14.83 3.61 -11.86
C THR A 134 13.31 3.59 -12.09
N LEU A 135 12.57 4.56 -11.55
CA LEU A 135 11.12 4.67 -11.82
C LEU A 135 10.81 4.86 -13.31
N GLU A 136 11.66 5.62 -14.02
CA GLU A 136 11.51 5.85 -15.46
C GLU A 136 11.72 4.56 -16.27
N GLU A 137 12.71 3.74 -15.92
CA GLU A 137 12.93 2.42 -16.53
C GLU A 137 11.78 1.46 -16.21
N ALA A 138 11.28 1.47 -14.97
CA ALA A 138 10.09 0.72 -14.55
C ALA A 138 8.85 1.12 -15.36
N ALA A 139 8.62 2.41 -15.59
CA ALA A 139 7.52 2.90 -16.42
C ALA A 139 7.65 2.44 -17.88
N ARG A 140 8.87 2.47 -18.44
CA ARG A 140 9.13 1.92 -19.79
C ARG A 140 8.87 0.42 -19.85
N LEU A 141 9.28 -0.33 -18.82
CA LEU A 141 9.01 -1.76 -18.73
C LEU A 141 7.51 -2.02 -18.75
N MET A 142 6.73 -1.35 -17.90
CA MET A 142 5.28 -1.55 -17.82
C MET A 142 4.55 -1.11 -19.09
N ARG A 143 5.01 -0.04 -19.74
CA ARG A 143 4.42 0.40 -21.02
C ARG A 143 4.69 -0.59 -22.16
N SER A 144 5.84 -1.27 -22.17
CA SER A 144 6.23 -2.16 -23.27
C SER A 144 5.29 -3.36 -23.53
N PRO A 145 4.72 -4.07 -22.52
CA PRO A 145 3.68 -5.07 -22.71
C PRO A 145 2.28 -4.47 -22.93
N GLY A 146 2.15 -3.13 -22.97
CA GLY A 146 0.91 -2.44 -23.29
C GLY A 146 0.09 -1.97 -22.09
N ALA A 147 0.69 -1.79 -20.92
CA ALA A 147 -0.02 -1.15 -19.81
C ALA A 147 -0.45 0.28 -20.22
N VAL A 148 -1.72 0.60 -19.99
CA VAL A 148 -2.29 1.94 -20.17
C VAL A 148 -2.43 2.68 -18.84
N GLN A 149 -2.51 1.94 -17.74
CA GLN A 149 -2.40 2.44 -16.38
C GLN A 149 -1.38 1.56 -15.66
N ALA A 150 -0.43 2.15 -14.93
CA ALA A 150 0.51 1.39 -14.10
C ALA A 150 1.01 2.26 -12.95
N LEU A 151 1.31 1.63 -11.83
CA LEU A 151 1.89 2.25 -10.65
C LEU A 151 2.97 1.36 -10.04
N ASN A 152 3.89 1.99 -9.33
CA ASN A 152 4.93 1.31 -8.57
C ASN A 152 4.38 0.88 -7.20
N LEU A 153 4.61 -0.37 -6.82
CA LEU A 153 4.32 -0.91 -5.50
C LEU A 153 5.58 -0.82 -4.61
N ASP A 154 5.50 -1.33 -3.37
CA ASP A 154 6.68 -1.39 -2.51
C ASP A 154 7.82 -2.21 -3.18
N GLY A 155 9.04 -1.71 -3.03
CA GLY A 155 10.22 -2.17 -3.75
C GLY A 155 11.39 -2.48 -2.82
N GLY A 156 12.60 -2.48 -3.36
CA GLY A 156 13.79 -2.84 -2.60
C GLY A 156 13.70 -4.28 -2.06
N GLY A 157 14.09 -4.48 -0.80
CA GLY A 157 14.06 -5.80 -0.15
C GLY A 157 12.68 -6.45 -0.07
N SER A 158 11.61 -5.66 -0.20
CA SER A 158 10.23 -6.15 -0.25
C SER A 158 9.85 -6.75 -1.61
N THR A 159 10.69 -6.59 -2.65
CA THR A 159 10.39 -7.10 -4.00
C THR A 159 10.48 -8.62 -4.03
N ALA A 160 9.33 -9.27 -4.05
CA ALA A 160 9.20 -10.71 -4.17
C ALA A 160 7.98 -11.08 -5.04
N MET A 161 8.18 -12.05 -5.92
CA MET A 161 7.12 -12.71 -6.69
C MET A 161 7.22 -14.20 -6.45
N ALA A 162 6.13 -14.80 -5.99
CA ALA A 162 5.99 -16.24 -5.89
C ALA A 162 5.03 -16.77 -6.96
N VAL A 163 5.46 -17.80 -7.69
CA VAL A 163 4.64 -18.53 -8.65
C VAL A 163 4.53 -19.97 -8.17
N ASN A 164 3.31 -20.45 -7.97
CA ASN A 164 3.03 -21.80 -7.47
C ASN A 164 3.78 -22.14 -6.16
N GLY A 165 3.80 -21.18 -5.22
CA GLY A 165 4.43 -21.35 -3.91
C GLY A 165 5.95 -21.32 -3.91
N LYS A 166 6.59 -20.90 -5.01
CA LYS A 166 8.05 -20.77 -5.11
C LYS A 166 8.41 -19.37 -5.56
N LEU A 167 9.44 -18.79 -4.95
CA LEU A 167 10.01 -17.52 -5.42
C LEU A 167 10.48 -17.66 -6.87
N ALA A 168 10.04 -16.72 -7.69
CA ALA A 168 10.37 -16.60 -9.11
C ALA A 168 11.52 -15.61 -9.34
N ASN A 169 11.93 -14.87 -8.31
CA ASN A 169 12.91 -13.80 -8.38
C ASN A 169 13.92 -13.90 -7.22
N ILE A 170 15.06 -13.20 -7.33
CA ILE A 170 16.12 -13.18 -6.31
C ILE A 170 15.93 -11.94 -5.42
N THR A 171 15.56 -12.15 -4.17
CA THR A 171 15.33 -11.06 -3.20
C THR A 171 16.64 -10.34 -2.84
N SER A 172 16.61 -9.02 -2.64
CA SER A 172 17.83 -8.21 -2.52
C SER A 172 18.44 -8.14 -1.12
N ASP A 173 17.69 -8.48 -0.07
CA ASP A 173 18.20 -8.34 1.30
C ASP A 173 19.15 -9.49 1.64
N ALA A 174 20.25 -9.18 2.34
CA ALA A 174 21.26 -10.17 2.71
C ALA A 174 20.71 -11.25 3.67
N THR A 175 19.61 -10.97 4.37
CA THR A 175 18.92 -11.90 5.26
C THR A 175 17.88 -12.78 4.55
N GLY A 176 17.73 -12.64 3.23
CA GLY A 176 16.71 -13.35 2.44
C GLY A 176 15.42 -12.56 2.25
N GLU A 177 14.32 -13.27 2.01
CA GLU A 177 12.99 -12.68 1.80
C GLU A 177 12.54 -11.85 3.01
N ARG A 178 12.03 -10.63 2.74
CA ARG A 178 11.56 -9.70 3.77
C ARG A 178 10.09 -9.91 4.06
N ALA A 179 9.71 -9.92 5.35
CA ALA A 179 8.32 -9.83 5.75
C ALA A 179 7.70 -8.46 5.36
N VAL A 180 6.55 -8.50 4.69
CA VAL A 180 5.82 -7.32 4.21
C VAL A 180 4.47 -7.17 4.94
N GLY A 181 3.91 -5.96 4.90
CA GLY A 181 2.62 -5.67 5.53
C GLY A 181 1.41 -6.30 4.83
N ASP A 182 1.46 -6.34 3.49
CA ASP A 182 0.36 -6.80 2.63
C ASP A 182 0.92 -7.46 1.36
N THR A 183 0.11 -8.26 0.65
CA THR A 183 0.48 -8.89 -0.63
C THR A 183 -0.67 -8.83 -1.64
N VAL A 184 -0.34 -8.75 -2.92
CA VAL A 184 -1.31 -8.90 -4.02
C VAL A 184 -1.25 -10.34 -4.52
N GLN A 185 -2.36 -11.07 -4.41
CA GLN A 185 -2.42 -12.48 -4.77
C GLN A 185 -3.42 -12.73 -5.89
N VAL A 186 -2.98 -13.46 -6.92
CA VAL A 186 -3.88 -13.99 -7.96
C VAL A 186 -4.30 -15.39 -7.53
N LEU A 187 -5.50 -15.50 -7.00
CA LEU A 187 -6.05 -16.77 -6.55
C LEU A 187 -6.70 -17.52 -7.73
N PRO A 188 -6.61 -18.85 -7.77
CA PRO A 188 -7.35 -19.63 -8.75
C PRO A 188 -8.85 -19.38 -8.53
N TRP A 189 -9.59 -19.22 -9.63
CA TRP A 189 -11.03 -19.10 -9.57
C TRP A 189 -11.63 -20.32 -8.85
N ARG A 190 -12.28 -20.08 -7.72
CA ARG A 190 -13.16 -21.05 -7.06
C ARG A 190 -14.57 -20.54 -7.28
N GLU A 191 -15.50 -21.42 -7.70
CA GLU A 191 -16.92 -21.05 -7.73
C GLU A 191 -17.32 -20.43 -6.39
N PRO A 192 -18.10 -19.33 -6.38
CA PRO A 192 -18.59 -18.77 -5.14
C PRO A 192 -19.37 -19.83 -4.36
N TYR A 193 -19.03 -19.98 -3.09
CA TYR A 193 -19.70 -20.89 -2.17
C TYR A 193 -21.20 -20.53 -2.12
N ARG A 194 -22.05 -21.34 -2.74
CA ARG A 194 -23.50 -21.21 -2.62
C ARG A 194 -23.89 -21.66 -1.23
N HIS A 195 -24.25 -20.72 -0.35
CA HIS A 195 -25.02 -21.05 0.85
C HIS A 195 -26.30 -21.78 0.40
N ARG A 196 -26.41 -23.06 0.76
CA ARG A 196 -27.69 -23.77 0.81
C ARG A 196 -28.33 -23.54 2.17
#